data_AF-A0A7S4KMH2-F1
#
_entry.id   AF-A0A7S4KMH2-F1
#
_cell.length_a   1.000
_cell.length_b   1.000
_cell.length_c   1.000
_cell.angle_alpha   90.00
_cell.angle_beta   90.00
_cell.angle_gamma   90.00
#
_symmetry.space_group_name_H-M   'P 1'
#
loop_
_entity.id
_entity.type
_entity.pdbx_description
1 polymer ?
#
loop_
_entity_poly.entity_id
_entity_poly.type
_entity_poly.pdbx_seq_one_letter_code
_entity_poly.pdbx_strand_id
1 'polypeptide(L)'
;SDTFITLSRPETFSFSFLEIMADYSSSLLDGDRSYFSVGELMTSPFMIGQLILNILASYFGVFFFFWLIFVVFGLPEYGCFSSQVLSPILISPFATPILALAWAPIGMLDAMDKGWFGFVRDSDLEGGVFRFLPLGFRIGFVRHFFIGCQLALVAIPIMMLIVIFGIAHESDESDGSDCVLTQWEQVFACVTYIAILPIYVIPVGLLGFAKESNFQRVYRILYDKSFIMKGLYSPIC
;
A
#
# COMPACT_ATOMS: atom_id res chain seq x y z
N SER A 1 64.57 13.52 -9.73
CA SER A 1 64.07 12.37 -8.96
C SER A 1 62.57 12.54 -8.89
N ASP A 2 61.88 12.11 -9.93
CA ASP A 2 60.44 12.29 -10.11
C ASP A 2 59.85 10.94 -10.52
N THR A 3 59.23 10.27 -9.56
CA THR A 3 58.55 8.99 -9.79
C THR A 3 57.10 9.29 -10.17
N PHE A 4 56.82 9.29 -11.47
CA PHE A 4 55.45 9.34 -11.99
C PHE A 4 54.75 8.02 -11.67
N ILE A 5 53.78 8.05 -10.76
CA ILE A 5 52.84 6.95 -10.53
C ILE A 5 51.77 7.02 -11.63
N THR A 6 51.89 6.15 -12.62
CA THR A 6 50.81 5.86 -13.57
C THR A 6 49.66 5.16 -12.84
N LEU A 7 48.57 5.90 -12.57
CA LEU A 7 47.28 5.36 -12.17
C LEU A 7 46.72 4.52 -13.32
N SER A 8 46.79 3.21 -13.18
CA SER A 8 46.11 2.23 -14.05
C SER A 8 44.58 2.38 -13.94
N ARG A 9 43.95 2.36 -15.11
CA ARG A 9 42.53 2.58 -15.44
C ARG A 9 41.50 2.01 -14.45
N PRO A 10 40.40 2.73 -14.14
CA PRO A 10 39.27 2.25 -13.33
C PRO A 10 38.16 1.58 -14.16
N GLU A 11 38.46 0.98 -15.32
CA GLU A 11 37.42 0.56 -16.28
C GLU A 11 36.98 -0.91 -16.16
N THR A 12 37.67 -1.76 -15.39
CA THR A 12 37.35 -3.19 -15.31
C THR A 12 36.44 -3.59 -14.14
N PHE A 13 36.28 -2.76 -13.11
CA PHE A 13 35.46 -3.11 -11.95
C PHE A 13 33.95 -2.87 -12.17
N SER A 14 33.60 -1.92 -13.04
CA SER A 14 32.19 -1.58 -13.33
C SER A 14 31.52 -2.60 -14.26
N PHE A 15 32.26 -3.20 -15.20
CA PHE A 15 31.70 -4.14 -16.17
C PHE A 15 31.43 -5.50 -15.54
N SER A 16 32.38 -6.04 -14.76
CA SER A 16 32.18 -7.32 -14.07
C SER A 16 31.09 -7.26 -13.00
N PHE A 17 30.88 -6.13 -12.30
CA PHE A 17 29.76 -6.03 -11.36
C PHE A 17 28.41 -5.99 -12.09
N LEU A 18 28.31 -5.27 -13.21
CA LEU A 18 27.09 -5.23 -14.03
C LEU A 18 26.81 -6.58 -14.71
N GLU A 19 27.84 -7.29 -15.16
CA GLU A 19 27.73 -8.66 -15.70
C GLU A 19 27.35 -9.66 -14.60
N ILE A 20 27.97 -9.61 -13.42
CA ILE A 20 27.61 -10.47 -12.29
C ILE A 20 26.18 -10.16 -11.84
N MET A 21 25.75 -8.89 -11.81
CA MET A 21 24.37 -8.53 -11.49
C MET A 21 23.38 -8.91 -12.60
N ALA A 22 23.80 -8.93 -13.87
CA ALA A 22 23.01 -9.42 -14.99
C ALA A 22 22.89 -10.95 -15.00
N ASP A 23 23.97 -11.66 -14.68
CA ASP A 23 24.02 -13.13 -14.54
C ASP A 23 23.34 -13.62 -13.26
N TYR A 24 23.40 -12.85 -12.17
CA TYR A 24 22.65 -13.14 -10.95
C TYR A 24 21.16 -12.85 -11.15
N SER A 25 20.84 -11.80 -11.92
CA SER A 25 19.47 -11.49 -12.35
C SER A 25 18.91 -12.57 -13.28
N SER A 26 19.71 -13.14 -14.18
CA SER A 26 19.26 -14.20 -15.10
C SER A 26 19.17 -15.55 -14.40
N SER A 27 20.12 -15.91 -13.53
CA SER A 27 20.07 -17.17 -12.77
C SER A 27 18.97 -17.21 -11.69
N LEU A 28 18.52 -16.07 -11.17
CA LEU A 28 17.30 -15.97 -10.34
C LEU A 28 16.00 -16.07 -11.15
N LEU A 29 16.04 -15.78 -12.46
CA LEU A 29 14.93 -15.94 -13.40
C LEU A 29 14.91 -17.32 -14.07
N ASP A 30 16.04 -18.05 -14.06
CA ASP A 30 16.19 -19.42 -14.60
C ASP A 30 15.80 -20.52 -13.59
N GLY A 31 15.58 -20.16 -12.33
CA GLY A 31 14.83 -21.01 -11.42
C GLY A 31 13.35 -20.85 -11.72
N ASP A 32 12.61 -21.96 -11.78
CA ASP A 32 11.15 -22.09 -11.88
C ASP A 32 10.38 -21.46 -10.68
N ARG A 33 10.87 -20.32 -10.14
CA ARG A 33 10.30 -19.51 -9.08
C ARG A 33 9.14 -18.68 -9.64
N SER A 34 8.09 -19.43 -9.95
CA SER A 34 6.68 -19.18 -9.75
C SER A 34 6.16 -17.81 -10.20
N TYR A 35 5.99 -17.70 -11.51
CA TYR A 35 4.92 -16.86 -12.06
C TYR A 35 3.59 -17.31 -11.45
N PHE A 36 2.85 -16.34 -10.93
CA PHE A 36 1.50 -16.52 -10.44
C PHE A 36 0.54 -15.94 -11.47
N SER A 37 -0.55 -16.63 -11.71
CA SER A 37 -1.74 -16.00 -12.27
C SER A 37 -2.26 -14.91 -11.32
N VAL A 38 -3.02 -13.94 -11.83
CA VAL A 38 -3.66 -12.92 -10.99
C VAL A 38 -4.54 -13.59 -9.92
N GLY A 39 -5.22 -14.68 -10.26
CA GLY A 39 -6.05 -15.44 -9.33
C GLY A 39 -5.23 -16.00 -8.17
N GLU A 40 -4.11 -16.67 -8.46
CA GLU A 40 -3.20 -17.23 -7.43
C GLU A 40 -2.59 -16.13 -6.55
N LEU A 41 -2.26 -14.97 -7.11
CA LEU A 41 -1.79 -13.84 -6.32
C LEU A 41 -2.87 -13.32 -5.38
N MET A 42 -4.10 -13.16 -5.87
CA MET A 42 -5.23 -12.64 -5.09
C MET A 42 -5.65 -13.59 -3.96
N THR A 43 -5.45 -14.89 -4.13
CA THR A 43 -5.74 -15.92 -3.12
C THR A 43 -4.53 -16.33 -2.30
N SER A 44 -3.37 -15.70 -2.54
CA SER A 44 -2.14 -16.05 -1.85
C SER A 44 -2.22 -15.74 -0.33
N PRO A 45 -1.55 -16.54 0.53
CA PRO A 45 -1.53 -16.29 1.97
C PRO A 45 -1.01 -14.91 2.33
N PHE A 46 -0.07 -14.36 1.54
CA PHE A 46 0.45 -13.02 1.77
C PHE A 46 -0.59 -11.94 1.45
N MET A 47 -1.29 -12.03 0.32
CA MET A 47 -2.35 -11.09 -0.05
C MET A 47 -3.47 -11.07 1.00
N ILE A 48 -3.98 -12.26 1.35
CA ILE A 48 -5.08 -12.40 2.33
C ILE A 48 -4.62 -11.93 3.71
N GLY A 49 -3.41 -12.33 4.14
CA GLY A 49 -2.84 -11.92 5.41
C GLY A 49 -2.68 -10.40 5.50
N GLN A 50 -2.11 -9.76 4.47
CA GLN A 50 -1.98 -8.31 4.40
C GLN A 50 -3.34 -7.63 4.43
N LEU A 51 -4.33 -8.16 3.70
CA LEU A 51 -5.68 -7.60 3.69
C LEU A 51 -6.31 -7.65 5.09
N ILE A 52 -6.32 -8.82 5.74
CA ILE A 52 -6.91 -8.98 7.07
C ILE A 52 -6.19 -8.10 8.08
N LEU A 53 -4.86 -8.11 8.11
CA LEU A 53 -4.08 -7.31 9.06
C LEU A 53 -4.31 -5.81 8.84
N ASN A 54 -4.39 -5.34 7.60
CA ASN A 54 -4.67 -3.94 7.33
C ASN A 54 -6.11 -3.55 7.69
N ILE A 55 -7.10 -4.43 7.48
CA ILE A 55 -8.48 -4.18 7.94
C ILE A 55 -8.50 -4.08 9.47
N LEU A 56 -7.89 -5.03 10.18
CA LEU A 56 -7.87 -5.03 11.64
C LEU A 56 -7.09 -3.84 12.21
N ALA A 57 -5.91 -3.53 11.65
CA ALA A 57 -5.11 -2.38 12.07
C ALA A 57 -5.84 -1.06 11.81
N SER A 58 -6.51 -0.95 10.66
CA SER A 58 -7.34 0.22 10.32
C SER A 58 -8.52 0.33 11.27
N TYR A 59 -9.22 -0.78 11.55
CA TYR A 59 -10.36 -0.77 12.46
C TYR A 59 -9.93 -0.41 13.89
N PHE A 60 -9.03 -1.17 14.50
CA PHE A 60 -8.63 -0.97 15.90
C PHE A 60 -7.81 0.30 16.10
N GLY A 61 -6.90 0.62 15.19
CA GLY A 61 -6.08 1.83 15.28
C GLY A 61 -6.91 3.10 15.17
N VAL A 62 -7.80 3.16 14.18
CA VAL A 62 -8.71 4.30 14.01
C VAL A 62 -9.73 4.34 15.15
N PHE A 63 -10.29 3.20 15.55
CA PHE A 63 -11.24 3.14 16.66
C PHE A 63 -10.61 3.68 17.94
N PHE A 64 -9.41 3.23 18.28
CA PHE A 64 -8.69 3.71 19.45
C PHE A 64 -8.42 5.22 19.37
N PHE A 65 -7.97 5.72 18.21
CA PHE A 65 -7.67 7.13 18.02
C PHE A 65 -8.92 8.02 18.12
N PHE A 66 -10.00 7.64 17.44
CA PHE A 66 -11.27 8.37 17.48
C PHE A 66 -11.95 8.25 18.86
N TRP A 67 -11.91 7.08 19.50
CA TRP A 67 -12.37 6.92 20.88
C TRP A 67 -11.63 7.87 21.84
N LEU A 68 -10.31 7.96 21.71
CA LEU A 68 -9.51 8.86 22.53
C LEU A 68 -9.87 10.34 22.26
N ILE A 69 -10.05 10.71 20.99
CA ILE A 69 -10.39 12.09 20.59
C ILE A 69 -11.80 12.52 21.01
N PHE A 70 -12.81 11.68 20.75
CA PHE A 70 -14.20 12.07 20.94
C PHE A 70 -14.69 11.75 22.35
N VAL A 71 -14.33 10.59 22.89
CA VAL A 71 -14.84 10.12 24.19
C VAL A 71 -13.96 10.60 25.35
N VAL A 72 -12.63 10.49 25.23
CA VAL A 72 -11.72 10.85 26.33
C VAL A 72 -11.44 12.35 26.39
N PHE A 73 -11.10 12.98 25.26
CA PHE A 73 -10.88 14.43 25.22
C PHE A 73 -12.17 15.25 25.17
N GLY A 74 -13.33 14.59 25.01
CA GLY A 74 -14.64 15.22 25.14
C GLY A 74 -14.91 16.30 24.09
N LEU A 75 -14.42 16.13 22.86
CA LEU A 75 -14.74 17.05 21.78
C LEU A 75 -16.26 17.11 21.53
N PRO A 76 -16.81 18.30 21.21
CA PRO A 76 -18.24 18.47 21.05
C PRO A 76 -18.77 17.63 19.89
N GLU A 77 -20.07 17.37 19.91
CA GLU A 77 -20.78 16.83 18.76
C GLU A 77 -20.64 17.80 17.58
N TYR A 78 -20.55 17.23 16.38
CA TYR A 78 -20.32 17.99 15.18
C TYR A 78 -21.46 17.72 14.19
N GLY A 79 -21.82 18.77 13.45
CA GLY A 79 -22.73 18.61 12.33
C GLY A 79 -22.17 17.64 11.29
N CYS A 80 -23.06 16.94 10.59
CA CYS A 80 -22.74 15.91 9.59
C CYS A 80 -21.81 16.42 8.47
N PHE A 81 -21.85 17.72 8.17
CA PHE A 81 -21.03 18.39 7.15
C PHE A 81 -19.94 19.30 7.73
N SER A 82 -19.65 19.17 9.02
CA SER A 82 -18.55 19.91 9.64
C SER A 82 -17.21 19.51 9.02
N SER A 83 -16.28 20.45 8.96
CA SER A 83 -14.93 20.18 8.47
C SER A 83 -14.22 19.06 9.26
N GLN A 84 -14.56 18.88 10.52
CA GLN A 84 -13.96 17.92 11.44
C GLN A 84 -14.34 16.48 11.08
N VAL A 85 -15.58 16.28 10.61
CA VAL A 85 -16.07 14.97 10.12
C VAL A 85 -15.66 14.75 8.66
N LEU A 86 -15.74 15.78 7.82
CA LEU A 86 -15.45 15.66 6.39
C LEU A 86 -13.96 15.52 6.07
N SER A 87 -13.06 16.19 6.81
CA SER A 87 -11.63 16.17 6.46
C SER A 87 -11.02 14.77 6.51
N PRO A 88 -11.26 13.94 7.55
CA PRO A 88 -10.81 12.55 7.56
C PRO A 88 -11.36 11.74 6.39
N ILE A 89 -12.63 11.95 6.01
CA ILE A 89 -13.28 11.25 4.90
C ILE A 89 -12.62 11.63 3.57
N LEU A 90 -12.31 12.92 3.37
CA LEU A 90 -11.71 13.42 2.14
C LEU A 90 -10.23 13.03 1.99
N ILE A 91 -9.48 13.01 3.10
CA ILE A 91 -8.02 12.77 3.07
C ILE A 91 -7.68 11.28 3.10
N SER A 92 -8.44 10.46 3.82
CA SER A 92 -8.08 9.07 4.06
C SER A 92 -7.96 8.22 2.78
N PRO A 93 -8.71 8.41 1.68
CA PRO A 93 -8.47 7.67 0.45
C PRO A 93 -7.07 7.86 -0.14
N PHE A 94 -6.44 9.00 0.10
CA PHE A 94 -5.09 9.30 -0.38
C PHE A 94 -4.01 8.80 0.57
N ALA A 95 -4.27 8.87 1.88
CA ALA A 95 -3.34 8.42 2.91
C ALA A 95 -3.27 6.88 3.00
N THR A 96 -4.42 6.20 2.90
CA THR A 96 -4.51 4.75 3.07
C THR A 96 -3.59 3.96 2.13
N PRO A 97 -3.54 4.23 0.81
CA PRO A 97 -2.61 3.54 -0.09
C PRO A 97 -1.14 3.71 0.29
N ILE A 98 -0.76 4.87 0.82
CA ILE A 98 0.62 5.12 1.21
C ILE A 98 0.94 4.33 2.50
N LEU A 99 0.08 4.44 3.51
CA LEU A 99 0.31 3.85 4.83
C LEU A 99 0.18 2.32 4.81
N ALA A 100 -0.85 1.79 4.15
CA ALA A 100 -1.15 0.35 4.11
C ALA A 100 -0.10 -0.44 3.32
N LEU A 101 0.60 0.22 2.38
CA LEU A 101 1.55 -0.44 1.48
C LEU A 101 3.00 0.00 1.70
N ALA A 102 3.27 0.93 2.61
CA ALA A 102 4.63 1.40 2.92
C ALA A 102 5.56 0.24 3.34
N TRP A 103 5.01 -0.74 4.07
CA TRP A 103 5.76 -1.88 4.60
C TRP A 103 5.64 -3.14 3.74
N ALA A 104 4.78 -3.12 2.72
CA ALA A 104 4.59 -4.27 1.84
C ALA A 104 5.91 -4.77 1.19
N PRO A 105 6.82 -3.92 0.70
CA PRO A 105 8.06 -4.38 0.07
C PRO A 105 8.95 -5.21 1.00
N ILE A 106 8.93 -4.94 2.31
CA ILE A 106 9.73 -5.68 3.30
C ILE A 106 9.16 -7.11 3.45
N GLY A 107 7.85 -7.22 3.69
CA GLY A 107 7.19 -8.52 3.86
C GLY A 107 7.14 -9.36 2.57
N MET A 108 7.19 -8.71 1.41
CA MET A 108 7.18 -9.39 0.11
C MET A 108 8.40 -10.29 -0.09
N LEU A 109 9.59 -9.89 0.35
CA LEU A 109 10.80 -10.70 0.17
C LEU A 109 10.69 -12.02 0.92
N ASP A 110 10.32 -11.96 2.19
CA ASP A 110 10.10 -13.15 3.02
C ASP A 110 8.96 -14.02 2.49
N ALA A 111 7.91 -13.39 1.95
CA ALA A 111 6.78 -14.09 1.36
C ALA A 111 7.17 -14.85 0.09
N MET A 112 8.07 -14.29 -0.72
CA MET A 112 8.58 -14.97 -1.92
C MET A 112 9.44 -16.18 -1.57
N ASP A 113 10.31 -16.06 -0.58
CA ASP A 113 11.13 -17.20 -0.13
C ASP A 113 10.27 -18.36 0.39
N LYS A 114 9.05 -18.05 0.88
CA LYS A 114 8.04 -19.02 1.31
C LYS A 114 7.08 -19.47 0.19
N GLY A 115 7.20 -18.92 -1.01
CA GLY A 115 6.27 -19.18 -2.11
C GLY A 115 4.85 -18.65 -1.88
N TRP A 116 4.69 -17.65 -1.01
CA TRP A 116 3.40 -16.99 -0.72
C TRP A 116 3.16 -15.75 -1.57
N PHE A 117 4.14 -15.35 -2.39
CA PHE A 117 4.05 -14.21 -3.29
C PHE A 117 4.88 -14.50 -4.54
N GLY A 118 4.41 -14.06 -5.72
CA GLY A 118 5.04 -14.37 -7.00
C GLY A 118 4.83 -13.27 -8.04
N PHE A 119 5.39 -13.48 -9.22
CA PHE A 119 5.36 -12.51 -10.32
C PHE A 119 4.11 -12.68 -11.17
N VAL A 120 3.50 -11.57 -11.58
CA VAL A 120 2.46 -11.60 -12.61
C VAL A 120 3.06 -11.03 -13.89
N ARG A 121 2.90 -11.78 -14.99
CA ARG A 121 3.39 -11.35 -16.30
C ARG A 121 2.66 -10.10 -16.75
N ASP A 122 3.38 -9.20 -17.40
CA ASP A 122 2.76 -7.98 -17.93
C ASP A 122 1.64 -8.31 -18.93
N SER A 123 1.78 -9.39 -19.72
CA SER A 123 0.77 -9.88 -20.66
C SER A 123 -0.56 -10.24 -20.01
N ASP A 124 -0.55 -10.73 -18.77
CA ASP A 124 -1.75 -11.15 -18.05
C ASP A 124 -2.54 -9.94 -17.51
N LEU A 125 -1.91 -8.76 -17.49
CA LEU A 125 -2.46 -7.50 -16.97
C LEU A 125 -2.87 -6.52 -18.09
N GLU A 126 -2.57 -6.81 -19.35
CA GLU A 126 -2.90 -5.95 -20.50
C GLU A 126 -4.38 -6.03 -20.91
N GLY A 127 -5.12 -7.04 -20.44
CA GLY A 127 -6.52 -7.29 -20.78
C GLY A 127 -7.54 -6.77 -19.74
N GLY A 128 -8.72 -6.35 -20.23
CA GLY A 128 -9.93 -6.18 -19.41
C GLY A 128 -9.88 -5.05 -18.38
N VAL A 129 -10.34 -5.35 -17.16
CA VAL A 129 -10.51 -4.37 -16.05
C VAL A 129 -9.16 -3.86 -15.53
N PHE A 130 -8.09 -4.64 -15.66
CA PHE A 130 -6.76 -4.30 -15.15
C PHE A 130 -6.11 -3.12 -15.88
N ARG A 131 -6.53 -2.84 -17.13
CA ARG A 131 -6.07 -1.67 -17.90
C ARG A 131 -6.45 -0.34 -17.25
N PHE A 132 -7.54 -0.30 -16.49
CA PHE A 132 -7.99 0.90 -15.79
C PHE A 132 -7.29 1.09 -14.44
N LEU A 133 -6.53 0.10 -13.97
CA LEU A 133 -5.77 0.22 -12.74
C LEU A 133 -4.46 0.99 -13.00
N PRO A 134 -3.97 1.80 -12.03
CA PRO A 134 -2.76 2.60 -12.17
C PRO A 134 -1.47 1.76 -12.09
N LEU A 135 -1.48 0.51 -12.57
CA LEU A 135 -0.37 -0.44 -12.53
C LEU A 135 0.78 -0.04 -13.46
N GLY A 136 0.52 0.81 -14.45
CA GLY A 136 1.49 1.31 -15.41
C GLY A 136 2.44 2.38 -14.86
N PHE A 137 2.12 3.01 -13.72
CA PHE A 137 2.98 4.04 -13.14
C PHE A 137 4.18 3.42 -12.45
N ARG A 138 5.38 3.71 -12.98
CA ARG A 138 6.66 3.25 -12.43
C ARG A 138 7.03 3.93 -11.11
N ILE A 139 6.51 5.13 -10.85
CA ILE A 139 6.78 5.88 -9.62
C ILE A 139 5.76 5.47 -8.58
N GLY A 140 6.22 4.86 -7.49
CA GLY A 140 5.37 4.36 -6.40
C GLY A 140 4.42 5.43 -5.87
N PHE A 141 4.91 6.63 -5.55
CA PHE A 141 4.07 7.72 -5.06
C PHE A 141 2.91 8.06 -6.00
N VAL A 142 3.20 8.22 -7.30
CA VAL A 142 2.20 8.53 -8.33
C VAL A 142 1.16 7.42 -8.42
N ARG A 143 1.59 6.15 -8.41
CA ARG A 143 0.67 5.01 -8.39
C ARG A 143 -0.28 5.04 -7.20
N HIS A 144 0.24 5.21 -5.98
CA HIS A 144 -0.58 5.24 -4.77
C HIS A 144 -1.53 6.45 -4.75
N PHE A 145 -1.09 7.60 -5.26
CA PHE A 145 -1.95 8.77 -5.43
C PHE A 145 -3.12 8.48 -6.37
N PHE A 146 -2.88 7.86 -7.53
CA PHE A 146 -3.96 7.48 -8.46
C PHE A 146 -4.89 6.40 -7.90
N ILE A 147 -4.36 5.42 -7.14
CA ILE A 147 -5.20 4.47 -6.39
C ILE A 147 -6.11 5.25 -5.43
N GLY A 148 -5.56 6.26 -4.75
CA GLY A 148 -6.32 7.13 -3.87
C GLY A 148 -7.39 7.94 -4.60
N CYS A 149 -7.11 8.49 -5.78
CA CYS A 149 -8.11 9.16 -6.62
C CYS A 149 -9.25 8.21 -7.01
N GLN A 150 -8.93 6.99 -7.45
CA GLN A 150 -9.94 5.99 -7.83
C GLN A 150 -10.81 5.60 -6.63
N LEU A 151 -10.17 5.39 -5.49
CA LEU A 151 -10.85 5.07 -4.25
C LEU A 151 -11.74 6.23 -3.80
N ALA A 152 -11.26 7.48 -3.88
CA ALA A 152 -12.02 8.68 -3.51
C ALA A 152 -13.32 8.81 -4.32
N LEU A 153 -13.29 8.52 -5.62
CA LEU A 153 -14.47 8.59 -6.50
C LEU A 153 -15.60 7.64 -6.07
N VAL A 154 -15.27 6.53 -5.42
CA VAL A 154 -16.25 5.52 -4.99
C VAL A 154 -16.57 5.66 -3.50
N ALA A 155 -15.52 5.80 -2.68
CA ALA A 155 -15.61 5.77 -1.24
C ALA A 155 -16.26 7.05 -0.68
N ILE A 156 -15.96 8.23 -1.22
CA ILE A 156 -16.54 9.49 -0.72
C ILE A 156 -18.06 9.52 -0.93
N PRO A 157 -18.62 9.23 -2.13
CA PRO A 157 -20.07 9.17 -2.30
C PRO A 157 -20.75 8.12 -1.42
N ILE A 158 -20.16 6.93 -1.28
CA ILE A 158 -20.69 5.87 -0.40
C ILE A 158 -20.77 6.37 1.04
N MET A 159 -19.71 7.02 1.53
CA MET A 159 -19.69 7.54 2.89
C MET A 159 -20.74 8.64 3.10
N MET A 160 -20.89 9.55 2.12
CA MET A 160 -21.93 10.57 2.16
C MET A 160 -23.33 9.96 2.21
N LEU A 161 -23.58 8.89 1.44
CA LEU A 161 -24.84 8.16 1.48
C LEU A 161 -25.07 7.48 2.84
N ILE A 162 -24.04 6.88 3.45
CA ILE A 162 -24.15 6.27 4.79
C ILE A 162 -24.51 7.32 5.84
N VAL A 163 -23.86 8.49 5.81
CA VAL A 163 -24.16 9.58 6.75
C VAL A 163 -25.58 10.11 6.55
N ILE A 164 -25.98 10.38 5.31
CA ILE A 164 -27.27 10.99 4.98
C ILE A 164 -28.46 10.03 5.17
N PHE A 165 -28.32 8.76 4.77
CA PHE A 165 -29.45 7.82 4.78
C PHE A 165 -29.41 6.84 5.95
N GLY A 166 -28.22 6.54 6.49
CA GLY A 166 -28.05 5.55 7.55
C GLY A 166 -28.16 6.12 8.96
N ILE A 167 -27.63 7.33 9.19
CA ILE A 167 -27.46 7.87 10.55
C ILE A 167 -28.33 9.11 10.77
N ALA A 168 -28.40 10.02 9.78
CA ALA A 168 -29.21 11.23 9.87
C ALA A 168 -30.72 10.97 9.97
N HIS A 169 -31.20 9.81 9.50
CA HIS A 169 -32.62 9.49 9.50
C HIS A 169 -33.16 9.09 10.88
N GLU A 170 -32.31 8.59 11.78
CA GLU A 170 -32.72 8.27 13.17
C GLU A 170 -32.81 9.51 14.07
N SER A 171 -32.23 10.65 13.67
CA SER A 171 -32.23 11.89 14.45
C SER A 171 -33.41 12.84 14.14
N ASP A 172 -34.29 12.47 13.21
CA ASP A 172 -35.30 13.35 12.60
C ASP A 172 -36.66 13.43 13.35
N GLU A 173 -36.75 12.97 14.60
CA GLU A 173 -37.98 13.13 15.41
C GLU A 173 -38.05 14.45 16.20
N SER A 174 -37.09 15.37 16.07
CA SER A 174 -37.09 16.63 16.84
C SER A 174 -36.75 17.86 16.00
N ASP A 175 -37.79 18.53 15.49
CA ASP A 175 -37.80 19.94 15.07
C ASP A 175 -36.57 20.44 14.27
N GLY A 176 -36.55 20.12 12.98
CA GLY A 176 -36.10 20.98 11.88
C GLY A 176 -34.96 21.98 12.12
N SER A 177 -33.77 21.53 12.51
CA SER A 177 -32.51 22.17 12.07
C SER A 177 -31.30 21.33 12.47
N ASP A 178 -30.48 21.04 11.48
CA ASP A 178 -29.12 20.49 11.54
C ASP A 178 -28.99 19.00 11.91
N CYS A 179 -28.57 18.21 10.92
CA CYS A 179 -28.05 16.85 11.09
C CYS A 179 -26.82 16.90 12.02
N VAL A 180 -26.97 16.40 13.25
CA VAL A 180 -25.89 16.29 14.24
C VAL A 180 -25.66 14.80 14.51
N LEU A 181 -24.41 14.38 14.37
CA LEU A 181 -24.01 13.01 14.67
C LEU A 181 -23.55 12.93 16.13
N THR A 182 -24.04 11.92 16.86
CA THR A 182 -23.49 11.61 18.18
C THR A 182 -22.01 11.24 18.07
N GLN A 183 -21.25 11.40 19.15
CA GLN A 183 -19.82 11.04 19.16
C GLN A 183 -19.58 9.59 18.72
N TRP A 184 -20.47 8.67 19.10
CA TRP A 184 -20.36 7.25 18.75
C TRP A 184 -20.69 6.96 17.30
N GLU A 185 -21.67 7.66 16.73
CA GLU A 185 -21.97 7.58 15.31
C GLU A 185 -20.80 8.07 14.45
N GLN A 186 -20.18 9.18 14.85
CA GLN A 186 -19.00 9.71 14.16
C GLN A 186 -17.84 8.71 14.20
N VAL A 187 -17.56 8.14 15.37
CA VAL A 187 -16.53 7.11 15.56
C VAL A 187 -16.84 5.91 14.68
N PHE A 188 -18.06 5.36 14.77
CA PHE A 188 -18.43 4.14 14.05
C PHE A 188 -18.38 4.33 12.54
N ALA A 189 -18.91 5.45 12.04
CA ALA A 189 -18.94 5.75 10.61
C ALA A 189 -17.52 5.95 10.06
N CYS A 190 -16.65 6.71 10.75
CA CYS A 190 -15.26 6.91 10.34
C CYS A 190 -14.45 5.61 10.39
N VAL A 191 -14.60 4.81 11.45
CA VAL A 191 -13.90 3.52 11.61
C VAL A 191 -14.31 2.54 10.52
N THR A 192 -15.63 2.38 10.31
CA THR A 192 -16.16 1.47 9.28
C THR A 192 -15.70 1.88 7.89
N TYR A 193 -15.75 3.18 7.60
CA TYR A 193 -15.26 3.73 6.35
C TYR A 193 -13.79 3.38 6.10
N ILE A 194 -12.91 3.69 7.06
CA ILE A 194 -11.48 3.48 6.90
C ILE A 194 -11.14 1.98 6.87
N ALA A 195 -11.86 1.14 7.60
CA ALA A 195 -11.66 -0.31 7.60
C ALA A 195 -12.04 -0.99 6.27
N ILE A 196 -12.91 -0.39 5.46
CA ILE A 196 -13.29 -0.91 4.14
C ILE A 196 -12.26 -0.54 3.06
N LEU A 197 -11.56 0.60 3.19
CA LEU A 197 -10.59 1.08 2.19
C LEU A 197 -9.50 0.04 1.82
N PRO A 198 -8.90 -0.71 2.76
CA PRO A 198 -7.94 -1.78 2.46
C PRO A 198 -8.44 -2.84 1.48
N ILE A 199 -9.75 -3.11 1.42
CA ILE A 199 -10.34 -4.11 0.51
C ILE A 199 -10.01 -3.82 -0.95
N TYR A 200 -9.96 -2.55 -1.32
CA TYR A 200 -9.56 -2.14 -2.67
C TYR A 200 -8.05 -1.90 -2.75
N VAL A 201 -7.49 -1.21 -1.76
CA VAL A 201 -6.11 -0.72 -1.79
C VAL A 201 -5.09 -1.87 -1.79
N ILE A 202 -5.29 -2.89 -0.95
CA ILE A 202 -4.32 -3.97 -0.79
C ILE A 202 -4.22 -4.80 -2.08
N PRO A 203 -5.32 -5.31 -2.68
CA PRO A 203 -5.26 -6.03 -3.94
C PRO A 203 -4.60 -5.24 -5.07
N VAL A 204 -5.04 -4.00 -5.29
CA VAL A 204 -4.51 -3.16 -6.40
C VAL A 204 -3.06 -2.79 -6.16
N GLY A 205 -2.69 -2.47 -4.92
CA GLY A 205 -1.35 -2.11 -4.53
C GLY A 205 -0.36 -3.26 -4.67
N LEU A 206 -0.69 -4.42 -4.09
CA LEU A 206 0.13 -5.62 -4.15
C LEU A 206 0.23 -6.18 -5.57
N LEU A 207 -0.84 -6.12 -6.37
CA LEU A 207 -0.78 -6.42 -7.80
C LEU A 207 0.19 -5.49 -8.53
N GLY A 208 0.18 -4.19 -8.17
CA GLY A 208 1.14 -3.22 -8.69
C GLY A 208 2.59 -3.51 -8.32
N PHE A 209 2.84 -4.21 -7.20
CA PHE A 209 4.16 -4.70 -6.83
C PHE A 209 4.52 -6.04 -7.47
N ALA A 210 3.54 -6.93 -7.67
CA ALA A 210 3.73 -8.25 -8.30
C ALA A 210 3.95 -8.16 -9.81
N LYS A 211 3.50 -7.07 -10.44
CA LYS A 211 3.76 -6.78 -11.86
C LYS A 211 5.25 -6.87 -12.15
N GLU A 212 5.64 -7.73 -13.08
CA GLU A 212 7.02 -8.07 -13.41
C GLU A 212 7.94 -6.85 -13.55
N SER A 213 7.53 -5.87 -14.36
CA SER A 213 8.33 -4.66 -14.60
C SER A 213 8.52 -3.77 -13.36
N ASN A 214 7.60 -3.81 -12.40
CA ASN A 214 7.72 -3.09 -11.13
C ASN A 214 8.48 -3.91 -10.09
N PHE A 215 8.27 -5.23 -10.09
CA PHE A 215 8.85 -6.15 -9.14
C PHE A 215 10.38 -6.14 -9.22
N GLN A 216 10.94 -6.30 -10.42
CA GLN A 216 12.39 -6.32 -10.65
C GLN A 216 13.08 -5.07 -10.07
N ARG A 217 12.41 -3.92 -10.14
CA ARG A 217 12.92 -2.67 -9.58
C ARG A 217 12.93 -2.67 -8.06
N VAL A 218 11.85 -3.10 -7.43
CA VAL A 218 11.74 -3.16 -5.96
C VAL A 218 12.74 -4.16 -5.40
N TYR A 219 12.84 -5.34 -6.02
CA TYR A 219 13.81 -6.37 -5.66
C TYR A 219 15.24 -5.85 -5.76
N ARG A 220 15.61 -5.21 -6.88
CA ARG A 220 16.95 -4.63 -7.05
C ARG A 220 17.26 -3.64 -5.94
N ILE A 221 16.35 -2.72 -5.61
CA ILE A 221 16.58 -1.73 -4.54
C ILE A 221 16.75 -2.40 -3.17
N LEU A 222 15.96 -3.43 -2.86
CA LEU A 222 16.01 -4.08 -1.56
C LEU A 222 17.21 -5.03 -1.42
N TYR A 223 17.58 -5.76 -2.47
CA TYR A 223 18.74 -6.66 -2.45
C TYR A 223 20.06 -5.91 -2.49
N ASP A 224 20.16 -4.83 -3.27
CA ASP A 224 21.36 -4.00 -3.32
C ASP A 224 21.61 -3.34 -1.95
N LYS A 225 20.54 -2.98 -1.22
CA LYS A 225 20.63 -2.50 0.17
C LYS A 225 20.83 -3.60 1.20
N SER A 226 20.26 -4.79 1.00
CA SER A 226 20.49 -5.92 1.91
C SER A 226 21.92 -6.44 1.79
N PHE A 227 22.57 -6.30 0.62
CA PHE A 227 24.00 -6.55 0.46
C PHE A 227 24.84 -5.56 1.28
N ILE A 228 24.47 -4.27 1.28
CA ILE A 228 25.13 -3.26 2.14
C ILE A 228 24.93 -3.58 3.62
N MET A 229 23.71 -3.95 4.05
CA MET A 229 23.45 -4.32 5.44
C MET A 229 24.12 -5.64 5.83
N LYS A 230 24.09 -6.68 4.99
CA LYS A 230 24.79 -7.95 5.25
C LYS A 230 26.31 -7.79 5.24
N GLY A 231 26.85 -6.86 4.45
CA GLY A 231 28.27 -6.48 4.51
C GLY A 231 28.65 -5.74 5.80
N LEU A 232 27.74 -4.94 6.37
CA LEU A 232 27.92 -4.26 7.66
C LEU A 232 27.71 -5.19 8.87
N TYR A 233 26.92 -6.24 8.71
CA TYR A 233 26.65 -7.26 9.75
C TYR A 233 27.40 -8.58 9.53
N SER A 234 28.34 -8.64 8.56
CA SER A 234 29.32 -9.72 8.52
C SER A 234 30.16 -9.59 9.78
N PRO A 235 30.08 -10.52 10.75
CA PRO A 235 31.06 -10.54 11.82
C PRO A 235 32.41 -10.64 11.13
N ILE A 236 33.33 -9.76 11.50
CA ILE A 236 34.74 -9.92 11.19
C ILE A 236 35.13 -11.27 11.80
N CYS A 237 35.19 -12.30 10.95
CA CYS A 237 35.76 -13.60 11.24
C CYS A 237 36.86 -13.83 10.22
#